data_AF-A0A0F7HJ97-F1
#
_entry.id   AF-A0A0F7HJ97-F1
#
_cell.length_a   1.000
_cell.length_b   1.000
_cell.length_c   1.000
_cell.angle_alpha   90.00
_cell.angle_beta   90.00
_cell.angle_gamma   90.00
#
_symmetry.space_group_name_H-M   'P 1'
#
loop_
_entity.id
_entity.type
_entity.pdbx_description
1 polymer ?
#
loop_
_entity_poly.entity_id
_entity_poly.type
_entity_poly.pdbx_seq_one_letter_code
_entity_poly.pdbx_strand_id
1 'polypeptide(L)'
;MEYKVRVHNVSKVYNVTKNKKKLWNMIVPFMEKKTEYYQALRAVSFDVEPGDSVGIVGLNGSGKSTLSNLLGGVSEPSTGSIEVNGEASLIAISAGLNMELTGRENIRMKCLMHGMSEREIDEKYDDIVEFSELEDFMNQPIKNYSSGMQSRLGFSIAVHTNPDVLIVDEALSVGDDTFANKCIKRMEEFRAEGKTIFFVSHSIGQIQKMCNKALWIHYGEVREYGSCIPVVGLYARFVRGYNQKPKHIQQRYKKAMTEGQRIFEFETLKDDTKFGIGNSILLGGVTIAMAVAAYFQVIGHL
;
A
#
# COMPACT_ATOMS: atom_id res chain seq x y z
N MET A 1 1.77 24.85 -6.43
CA MET A 1 2.35 23.51 -6.70
C MET A 1 1.21 22.63 -7.15
N GLU A 2 1.31 22.09 -8.34
CA GLU A 2 0.30 21.21 -8.92
C GLU A 2 0.63 19.77 -8.51
N TYR A 3 -0.21 19.16 -7.66
CA TYR A 3 -0.08 17.77 -7.24
C TYR A 3 -1.13 16.95 -7.97
N LYS A 4 -0.82 15.71 -8.33
CA LYS A 4 -1.82 14.72 -8.75
C LYS A 4 -2.44 14.02 -7.55
N VAL A 5 -1.62 13.72 -6.55
CA VAL A 5 -2.05 13.11 -5.29
C VAL A 5 -1.41 13.85 -4.12
N ARG A 6 -2.22 14.19 -3.11
CA ARG A 6 -1.77 14.76 -1.85
C ARG A 6 -2.27 13.91 -0.70
N VAL A 7 -1.34 13.44 0.12
CA VAL A 7 -1.61 12.73 1.36
C VAL A 7 -1.18 13.64 2.50
N HIS A 8 -2.12 14.01 3.38
CA HIS A 8 -1.87 14.98 4.44
C HIS A 8 -2.24 14.40 5.82
N ASN A 9 -1.22 14.18 6.64
CA ASN A 9 -1.29 13.69 8.02
C ASN A 9 -2.17 12.45 8.21
N VAL A 10 -2.09 11.51 7.26
CA VAL A 10 -2.96 10.34 7.22
C VAL A 10 -2.54 9.31 8.25
N SER A 11 -3.50 8.91 9.09
CA SER A 11 -3.36 7.76 9.98
C SER A 11 -4.47 6.75 9.73
N LYS A 12 -4.15 5.47 9.94
CA LYS A 12 -5.13 4.38 9.84
C LYS A 12 -5.00 3.45 11.02
N VAL A 13 -6.10 3.26 11.72
CA VAL A 13 -6.21 2.41 12.90
C VAL A 13 -7.23 1.31 12.66
N TYR A 14 -6.89 0.08 13.03
CA TYR A 14 -7.75 -1.09 12.99
C TYR A 14 -8.07 -1.54 14.41
N ASN A 15 -9.33 -1.89 14.67
CA ASN A 15 -9.70 -2.54 15.93
C ASN A 15 -9.30 -4.02 15.84
N VAL A 16 -8.36 -4.44 16.68
CA VAL A 16 -7.82 -5.82 16.70
C VAL A 16 -8.34 -6.63 17.88
N THR A 17 -9.38 -6.14 18.56
CA THR A 17 -9.98 -6.82 19.70
C THR A 17 -10.48 -8.20 19.29
N LYS A 18 -9.76 -9.24 19.73
CA LYS A 18 -10.06 -10.63 19.36
C LYS A 18 -11.50 -11.01 19.76
N ASN A 19 -12.30 -11.40 18.78
CA ASN A 19 -13.68 -11.87 18.97
C ASN A 19 -13.78 -13.29 19.59
N LYS A 20 -12.72 -13.78 20.25
CA LYS A 20 -12.63 -15.17 20.78
C LYS A 20 -13.37 -15.40 22.11
N LYS A 21 -14.07 -14.41 22.66
CA LYS A 21 -14.67 -14.49 24.01
C LYS A 21 -16.18 -14.26 24.05
N LYS A 22 -16.91 -14.66 22.99
CA LYS A 22 -18.39 -14.62 22.99
C LYS A 22 -19.01 -15.36 24.20
N LEU A 23 -18.37 -16.43 24.68
CA LEU A 23 -18.81 -17.22 25.84
C LEU A 23 -18.45 -16.58 27.21
N TRP A 24 -17.29 -15.93 27.35
CA TRP A 24 -16.89 -15.29 28.62
C TRP A 24 -17.68 -13.99 28.89
N ASN A 25 -18.13 -13.30 27.83
CA ASN A 25 -18.90 -12.07 27.92
C ASN A 25 -20.31 -12.28 28.51
N MET A 26 -20.81 -13.53 28.54
CA MET A 26 -22.09 -13.86 29.19
C MET A 26 -21.95 -14.01 30.70
N ILE A 27 -20.72 -14.17 31.22
CA ILE A 27 -20.46 -14.54 32.63
C ILE A 27 -19.98 -13.34 33.45
N VAL A 28 -19.34 -12.33 32.84
CA VAL A 28 -18.81 -11.16 33.58
C VAL A 28 -19.12 -9.83 32.87
N PRO A 29 -20.30 -9.23 33.10
CA PRO A 29 -20.73 -7.98 32.45
C PRO A 29 -20.00 -6.72 32.94
N PHE A 30 -19.19 -6.80 34.01
CA PHE A 30 -18.54 -5.65 34.66
C PHE A 30 -17.03 -5.47 34.34
N MET A 31 -16.43 -6.30 33.49
CA MET A 31 -15.04 -6.06 33.06
C MET A 31 -15.01 -5.06 31.90
N GLU A 32 -14.45 -3.87 32.14
CA GLU A 32 -14.14 -2.91 31.09
C GLU A 32 -13.27 -3.57 30.01
N LYS A 33 -13.79 -3.58 28.79
CA LYS A 33 -13.14 -4.17 27.64
C LYS A 33 -12.03 -3.23 27.19
N LYS A 34 -10.78 -3.52 27.55
CA LYS A 34 -9.63 -2.85 26.91
C LYS A 34 -9.63 -3.21 25.42
N THR A 35 -10.11 -2.26 24.62
CA THR A 35 -10.14 -2.38 23.16
C THR A 35 -8.72 -2.18 22.67
N GLU A 36 -8.17 -3.19 22.01
CA GLU A 36 -6.82 -3.10 21.46
C GLU A 36 -6.95 -2.63 20.02
N TYR A 37 -6.18 -1.59 19.68
CA TYR A 37 -6.12 -1.04 18.34
C TYR A 37 -4.71 -1.21 17.76
N TYR A 38 -4.66 -1.39 16.45
CA TYR A 38 -3.44 -1.46 15.67
C TYR A 38 -3.39 -0.27 14.71
N GLN A 39 -2.44 0.63 14.94
CA GLN A 39 -2.16 1.78 14.09
C GLN A 39 -1.24 1.34 12.94
N ALA A 40 -1.86 1.07 11.79
CA ALA A 40 -1.17 0.61 10.60
C ALA A 40 -0.39 1.72 9.90
N LEU A 41 -0.90 2.97 9.95
CA LEU A 41 -0.24 4.18 9.46
C LEU A 41 -0.36 5.30 10.49
N ARG A 42 0.68 6.13 10.61
CA ARG A 42 0.76 7.25 11.54
C ARG A 42 1.30 8.48 10.81
N ALA A 43 0.47 9.52 10.75
CA ALA A 43 0.84 10.86 10.28
C ALA A 43 1.57 10.89 8.92
N VAL A 44 1.18 10.01 7.99
CA VAL A 44 1.79 9.91 6.67
C VAL A 44 1.46 11.16 5.86
N SER A 45 2.49 11.83 5.32
CA SER A 45 2.33 13.00 4.46
C SER A 45 3.30 12.98 3.30
N PHE A 46 2.80 13.21 2.08
CA PHE A 46 3.59 13.38 0.86
C PHE A 46 2.72 13.91 -0.28
N ASP A 47 3.34 14.61 -1.23
CA ASP A 47 2.71 15.08 -2.47
C ASP A 47 3.37 14.38 -3.65
N VAL A 48 2.57 14.01 -4.65
CA VAL A 48 3.01 13.37 -5.90
C VAL A 48 2.63 14.24 -7.08
N GLU A 49 3.58 14.52 -7.96
CA GLU A 49 3.37 15.33 -9.16
C GLU A 49 2.73 14.51 -10.29
N PRO A 50 1.98 15.12 -11.22
CA PRO A 50 1.49 14.44 -12.41
C PRO A 50 2.64 13.80 -13.20
N GLY A 51 2.43 12.58 -13.71
CA GLY A 51 3.44 11.82 -14.45
C GLY A 51 4.51 11.14 -13.58
N ASP A 52 4.47 11.28 -12.25
CA ASP A 52 5.38 10.54 -11.38
C ASP A 52 5.00 9.05 -11.27
N SER A 53 6.01 8.20 -11.18
CA SER A 53 5.90 6.79 -10.83
C SER A 53 6.60 6.57 -9.49
N VAL A 54 5.83 6.29 -8.45
CA VAL A 54 6.27 6.24 -7.06
C VAL A 54 6.36 4.78 -6.59
N GLY A 55 7.57 4.34 -6.26
CA GLY A 55 7.79 3.03 -5.66
C GLY A 55 7.58 3.03 -4.16
N ILE A 56 6.63 2.26 -3.64
CA ILE A 56 6.39 2.11 -2.20
C ILE A 56 7.19 0.92 -1.67
N VAL A 57 8.20 1.20 -0.84
CA VAL A 57 9.13 0.20 -0.30
C VAL A 57 9.05 0.12 1.23
N GLY A 58 9.36 -1.06 1.77
CA GLY A 58 9.31 -1.33 3.20
C GLY A 58 9.17 -2.82 3.53
N LEU A 59 9.54 -3.19 4.76
CA LEU A 59 9.42 -4.57 5.24
C LEU A 59 7.95 -5.02 5.36
N ASN A 60 7.73 -6.32 5.51
CA ASN A 60 6.39 -6.87 5.74
C ASN A 60 5.80 -6.30 7.04
N GLY A 61 4.55 -5.87 6.98
CA GLY A 61 3.88 -5.21 8.11
C GLY A 61 4.20 -3.72 8.27
N SER A 62 4.96 -3.11 7.34
CA SER A 62 5.27 -1.68 7.44
C SER A 62 4.09 -0.75 7.13
N GLY A 63 3.01 -1.24 6.53
CA GLY A 63 1.83 -0.43 6.17
C GLY A 63 1.62 -0.18 4.68
N LYS A 64 2.45 -0.77 3.79
CA LYS A 64 2.36 -0.58 2.32
C LYS A 64 0.97 -0.90 1.75
N SER A 65 0.44 -2.09 2.00
CA SER A 65 -0.88 -2.48 1.49
C SER A 65 -2.01 -1.66 2.12
N THR A 66 -1.84 -1.20 3.37
CA THR A 66 -2.78 -0.24 3.97
C THR A 66 -2.76 1.08 3.21
N LEU A 67 -1.59 1.64 2.91
CA LEU A 67 -1.48 2.87 2.11
C LEU A 67 -2.05 2.68 0.70
N SER A 68 -1.74 1.56 0.05
CA SER A 68 -2.28 1.17 -1.26
C SER A 68 -3.82 1.18 -1.26
N ASN A 69 -4.44 0.55 -0.25
CA ASN A 69 -5.90 0.54 -0.10
C ASN A 69 -6.50 1.92 0.15
N LEU A 70 -5.80 2.80 0.89
CA LEU A 70 -6.25 4.17 1.12
C LEU A 70 -6.16 5.01 -0.16
N LEU A 71 -5.04 4.94 -0.88
CA LEU A 71 -4.83 5.62 -2.16
C LEU A 71 -5.85 5.15 -3.22
N GLY A 72 -6.19 3.86 -3.20
CA GLY A 72 -7.16 3.26 -4.11
C GLY A 72 -8.62 3.46 -3.72
N GLY A 73 -8.92 4.19 -2.64
CA GLY A 73 -10.29 4.42 -2.18
C GLY A 73 -11.01 3.18 -1.63
N VAL A 74 -10.31 2.06 -1.41
CA VAL A 74 -10.89 0.83 -0.83
C VAL A 74 -11.26 1.01 0.64
N SER A 75 -10.53 1.88 1.34
CA SER A 75 -10.86 2.25 2.71
C SER A 75 -10.52 3.71 2.98
N GLU A 76 -11.26 4.32 3.90
CA GLU A 76 -11.01 5.71 4.31
C GLU A 76 -9.93 5.82 5.40
N PRO A 77 -9.18 6.93 5.45
CA PRO A 77 -8.27 7.18 6.57
C PRO A 77 -9.03 7.30 7.90
N SER A 78 -8.38 6.96 9.01
CA SER A 78 -8.96 7.20 10.34
C SER A 78 -8.91 8.69 10.70
N THR A 79 -7.83 9.37 10.31
CA THR A 79 -7.60 10.81 10.43
C THR A 79 -6.72 11.29 9.28
N GLY A 80 -6.73 12.60 9.02
CA GLY A 80 -6.03 13.19 7.86
C GLY A 80 -6.87 13.13 6.59
N SER A 81 -6.27 13.50 5.45
CA SER A 81 -6.95 13.54 4.15
C SER A 81 -6.07 12.99 3.02
N ILE A 82 -6.74 12.42 2.02
CA ILE A 82 -6.16 12.05 0.74
C ILE A 82 -6.96 12.76 -0.34
N GLU A 83 -6.26 13.53 -1.16
CA GLU A 83 -6.82 14.25 -2.31
C GLU A 83 -6.19 13.69 -3.58
N VAL A 84 -7.03 13.28 -4.53
CA VAL A 84 -6.61 12.80 -5.85
C VAL A 84 -7.28 13.67 -6.91
N ASN A 85 -6.46 14.30 -7.76
CA ASN A 85 -6.92 15.13 -8.86
C ASN A 85 -7.14 14.26 -10.11
N GLY A 86 -8.29 13.59 -10.18
CA GLY A 86 -8.65 12.66 -11.24
C GLY A 86 -9.16 11.32 -10.69
N GLU A 87 -9.25 10.31 -11.56
CA GLU A 87 -9.71 8.98 -11.16
C GLU A 87 -8.55 8.05 -10.76
N ALA A 88 -8.62 7.50 -9.54
CA ALA A 88 -7.70 6.46 -9.08
C ALA A 88 -8.28 5.06 -9.33
N SER A 89 -7.44 4.16 -9.84
CA SER A 89 -7.76 2.74 -9.97
C SER A 89 -6.69 1.88 -9.28
N LEU A 90 -7.15 1.01 -8.38
CA LEU A 90 -6.30 0.05 -7.68
C LEU A 90 -6.29 -1.29 -8.41
N ILE A 91 -5.11 -1.72 -8.80
CA ILE A 91 -4.77 -3.08 -9.21
C ILE A 91 -4.07 -3.77 -8.04
N ALA A 92 -4.79 -4.66 -7.35
CA ALA A 92 -4.13 -5.70 -6.58
C ALA A 92 -4.35 -7.05 -7.28
N ILE A 93 -3.38 -7.96 -7.19
CA ILE A 93 -3.37 -9.32 -7.75
C ILE A 93 -4.71 -10.06 -7.64
N SER A 94 -5.50 -9.76 -6.61
CA SER A 94 -6.80 -10.41 -6.35
C SER A 94 -7.92 -9.44 -6.02
N ALA A 95 -7.73 -8.12 -6.17
CA ALA A 95 -8.73 -7.14 -5.73
C ALA A 95 -9.88 -7.03 -6.75
N GLY A 96 -10.81 -7.97 -6.64
CA GLY A 96 -12.16 -7.81 -7.17
C GLY A 96 -12.45 -8.53 -8.48
N LEU A 97 -11.69 -9.58 -8.81
CA LEU A 97 -12.21 -10.60 -9.72
C LEU A 97 -13.21 -11.48 -8.94
N ASN A 98 -14.34 -11.79 -9.56
CA ASN A 98 -15.31 -12.73 -9.04
C ASN A 98 -14.95 -14.14 -9.51
N MET A 99 -14.64 -15.00 -8.55
CA MET A 99 -14.16 -16.37 -8.78
C MET A 99 -15.18 -17.28 -9.48
N GLU A 100 -16.46 -16.97 -9.35
CA GLU A 100 -17.54 -17.75 -9.97
C GLU A 100 -17.86 -17.30 -11.39
N LEU A 101 -17.48 -16.08 -11.76
CA LEU A 101 -17.67 -15.54 -13.10
C LEU A 101 -16.53 -15.96 -14.03
N THR A 102 -16.81 -15.99 -15.33
CA THR A 102 -15.82 -16.22 -16.40
C THR A 102 -14.88 -15.03 -16.58
N GLY A 103 -13.79 -15.21 -17.32
CA GLY A 103 -12.89 -14.12 -17.71
C GLY A 103 -13.61 -12.97 -18.41
N ARG A 104 -14.47 -13.31 -19.39
CA ARG A 104 -15.31 -12.35 -20.12
C ARG A 104 -16.22 -11.55 -19.20
N GLU A 105 -16.94 -12.23 -18.31
CA GLU A 105 -17.86 -11.59 -17.36
C GLU A 105 -17.11 -10.70 -16.36
N ASN A 106 -15.91 -11.11 -15.95
CA ASN A 106 -15.06 -10.30 -15.08
C ASN A 106 -14.57 -9.02 -15.76
N ILE A 107 -14.15 -9.08 -17.03
CA ILE A 107 -13.78 -7.89 -17.81
C ILE A 107 -14.94 -6.90 -17.80
N ARG A 108 -16.14 -7.35 -18.21
CA ARG A 108 -17.33 -6.50 -18.29
C ARG A 108 -17.71 -5.93 -16.92
N MET A 109 -17.79 -6.77 -15.90
CA MET A 109 -18.11 -6.34 -14.53
C MET A 109 -17.15 -5.26 -14.04
N LYS A 110 -15.84 -5.46 -14.21
CA LYS A 110 -14.84 -4.52 -13.73
C LYS A 110 -14.87 -3.20 -14.49
N CYS A 111 -14.96 -3.22 -15.81
CA CYS A 111 -15.05 -2.01 -16.61
C CYS A 111 -16.31 -1.20 -16.25
N LEU A 112 -17.46 -1.86 -16.04
CA LEU A 112 -18.68 -1.20 -15.56
C LEU A 112 -18.49 -0.56 -14.17
N MET A 113 -17.81 -1.26 -13.25
CA MET A 113 -17.47 -0.70 -11.92
C MET A 113 -16.56 0.54 -12.00
N HIS A 114 -15.77 0.64 -13.07
CA HIS A 114 -14.94 1.80 -13.37
C HIS A 114 -15.65 2.84 -14.25
N GLY A 115 -16.97 2.74 -14.41
CA GLY A 115 -17.78 3.77 -15.08
C GLY A 115 -17.79 3.71 -16.61
N MET A 116 -17.17 2.69 -17.22
CA MET A 116 -17.22 2.51 -18.68
C MET A 116 -18.64 2.13 -19.13
N SER A 117 -19.06 2.65 -20.27
CA SER A 117 -20.26 2.23 -20.96
C SER A 117 -20.07 0.88 -21.67
N GLU A 118 -21.16 0.15 -21.91
CA GLU A 118 -21.11 -1.13 -22.62
C GLU A 118 -20.43 -1.03 -24.00
N ARG A 119 -20.64 0.09 -24.71
CA ARG A 119 -19.97 0.36 -26.00
C ARG A 119 -18.45 0.46 -25.83
N GLU A 120 -17.97 1.19 -24.83
CA GLU A 120 -16.53 1.33 -24.57
C GLU A 120 -15.90 -0.01 -24.15
N ILE A 121 -16.66 -0.85 -23.44
CA ILE A 121 -16.23 -2.19 -23.07
C ILE A 121 -16.08 -3.06 -24.31
N ASP A 122 -17.09 -3.07 -25.18
CA ASP A 122 -17.05 -3.87 -26.41
C ASP A 122 -15.90 -3.40 -27.34
N GLU A 123 -15.61 -2.09 -27.39
CA GLU A 123 -14.47 -1.52 -28.13
C GLU A 123 -13.10 -1.88 -27.54
N LYS A 124 -13.02 -2.15 -26.23
CA LYS A 124 -11.77 -2.49 -25.52
C LYS A 124 -11.60 -3.97 -25.22
N TYR A 125 -12.63 -4.78 -25.45
CA TYR A 125 -12.64 -6.17 -25.05
C TYR A 125 -11.49 -6.96 -25.68
N ASP A 126 -11.34 -6.87 -27.01
CA ASP A 126 -10.32 -7.61 -27.74
C ASP A 126 -8.90 -7.15 -27.34
N ASP A 127 -8.67 -5.84 -27.18
CA ASP A 127 -7.41 -5.28 -26.68
C ASP A 127 -7.04 -5.86 -25.29
N ILE A 128 -8.03 -5.95 -24.39
CA ILE A 128 -7.83 -6.50 -23.03
C ILE A 128 -7.49 -7.99 -23.10
N VAL A 129 -8.20 -8.75 -23.93
CA VAL A 129 -7.98 -10.20 -24.09
C VAL A 129 -6.60 -10.47 -24.68
N GLU A 130 -6.23 -9.79 -25.77
CA GLU A 130 -4.92 -9.92 -26.43
C GLU A 130 -3.78 -9.54 -25.50
N PHE A 131 -3.91 -8.42 -24.76
CA PHE A 131 -2.90 -8.02 -23.79
C PHE A 131 -2.73 -9.10 -22.71
N SER A 132 -3.84 -9.71 -22.27
CA SER A 132 -3.81 -10.74 -21.24
C SER A 132 -3.21 -12.08 -21.71
N GLU A 133 -3.20 -12.38 -23.02
CA GLU A 133 -2.88 -13.68 -23.65
C GLU A 133 -3.65 -14.85 -23.00
N LEU A 134 -4.96 -14.68 -22.82
CA LEU A 134 -5.87 -15.64 -22.18
C LEU A 134 -7.10 -15.96 -23.06
N GLU A 135 -6.97 -15.83 -24.37
CA GLU A 135 -8.03 -16.00 -25.38
C GLU A 135 -8.85 -17.28 -25.13
N ASP A 136 -8.16 -18.42 -25.00
CA ASP A 136 -8.77 -19.75 -24.84
C ASP A 136 -9.44 -19.95 -23.46
N PHE A 137 -9.15 -19.08 -22.49
CA PHE A 137 -9.63 -19.19 -21.11
C PHE A 137 -10.80 -18.26 -20.81
N MET A 138 -11.14 -17.32 -21.70
CA MET A 138 -12.13 -16.27 -21.43
C MET A 138 -13.52 -16.77 -21.03
N ASN A 139 -13.89 -17.97 -21.48
CA ASN A 139 -15.18 -18.59 -21.17
C ASN A 139 -15.13 -19.54 -19.95
N GLN A 140 -13.97 -19.65 -19.29
CA GLN A 140 -13.81 -20.44 -18.07
C GLN A 140 -13.94 -19.56 -16.82
N PRO A 141 -14.54 -20.09 -15.73
CA PRO A 141 -14.57 -19.41 -14.44
C PRO A 141 -13.18 -19.07 -13.89
N ILE A 142 -13.03 -17.90 -13.27
CA ILE A 142 -11.74 -17.42 -12.71
C ILE A 142 -11.18 -18.36 -11.63
N LYS A 143 -12.01 -19.10 -10.90
CA LYS A 143 -11.52 -20.11 -9.94
C LYS A 143 -10.65 -21.20 -10.55
N ASN A 144 -10.72 -21.41 -11.87
CA ASN A 144 -9.88 -22.37 -12.58
C ASN A 144 -8.56 -21.75 -13.09
N TYR A 145 -8.39 -20.43 -12.94
CA TYR A 145 -7.19 -19.72 -13.41
C TYR A 145 -6.07 -19.89 -12.39
N SER A 146 -4.84 -20.01 -12.87
CA SER A 146 -3.66 -19.87 -12.01
C SER A 146 -3.55 -18.45 -11.46
N SER A 147 -2.80 -18.25 -10.38
CA SER A 147 -2.53 -16.91 -9.84
C SER A 147 -1.88 -15.96 -10.86
N GLY A 148 -1.04 -16.50 -11.75
CA GLY A 148 -0.45 -15.74 -12.86
C GLY A 148 -1.50 -15.27 -13.85
N MET A 149 -2.41 -16.15 -14.28
CA MET A 149 -3.52 -15.78 -15.18
C MET A 149 -4.45 -14.74 -14.56
N GLN A 150 -4.79 -14.88 -13.27
CA GLN A 150 -5.60 -13.89 -12.54
C GLN A 150 -4.93 -12.52 -12.54
N SER A 151 -3.62 -12.48 -12.28
CA SER A 151 -2.84 -11.24 -12.25
C SER A 151 -2.75 -10.60 -13.63
N ARG A 152 -2.52 -11.41 -14.67
CA ARG A 152 -2.49 -10.96 -16.07
C ARG A 152 -3.82 -10.31 -16.45
N LEU A 153 -4.95 -10.99 -16.19
CA LEU A 153 -6.27 -10.45 -16.50
C LEU A 153 -6.55 -9.17 -15.70
N GLY A 154 -6.29 -9.16 -14.39
CA GLY A 154 -6.51 -8.00 -13.53
C GLY A 154 -5.70 -6.78 -13.97
N PHE A 155 -4.43 -6.98 -14.33
CA PHE A 155 -3.59 -5.92 -14.87
C PHE A 155 -4.11 -5.43 -16.23
N SER A 156 -4.45 -6.36 -17.13
CA SER A 156 -4.96 -6.05 -18.47
C SER A 156 -6.21 -5.18 -18.42
N ILE A 157 -7.19 -5.53 -17.59
CA ILE A 157 -8.41 -4.74 -17.42
C ILE A 157 -8.06 -3.31 -16.99
N ALA A 158 -7.25 -3.16 -15.94
CA ALA A 158 -7.05 -1.86 -15.32
C ALA A 158 -6.14 -0.91 -16.09
N VAL A 159 -5.25 -1.40 -16.96
CA VAL A 159 -4.49 -0.54 -17.89
C VAL A 159 -5.33 -0.09 -19.09
N HIS A 160 -6.45 -0.75 -19.36
CA HIS A 160 -7.41 -0.37 -20.41
C HIS A 160 -8.59 0.47 -19.90
N THR A 161 -8.81 0.57 -18.59
CA THR A 161 -9.76 1.55 -18.00
C THR A 161 -9.20 2.99 -17.98
N ASN A 162 -7.97 3.22 -18.46
CA ASN A 162 -7.32 4.52 -18.59
C ASN A 162 -7.37 5.45 -17.33
N PRO A 163 -7.04 4.93 -16.13
CA PRO A 163 -7.12 5.74 -14.91
C PRO A 163 -6.08 6.87 -14.89
N ASP A 164 -6.34 7.92 -14.12
CA ASP A 164 -5.41 9.01 -13.89
C ASP A 164 -4.29 8.66 -12.90
N VAL A 165 -4.63 7.80 -11.94
CA VAL A 165 -3.71 7.24 -10.95
C VAL A 165 -3.86 5.72 -10.95
N LEU A 166 -2.78 5.02 -11.29
CA LEU A 166 -2.70 3.57 -11.31
C LEU A 166 -1.94 3.07 -10.08
N ILE A 167 -2.55 2.24 -9.24
CA ILE A 167 -1.86 1.63 -8.10
C ILE A 167 -1.68 0.15 -8.40
N VAL A 168 -0.44 -0.34 -8.35
CA VAL A 168 -0.10 -1.72 -8.67
C VAL A 168 0.52 -2.37 -7.45
N ASP A 169 -0.20 -3.29 -6.81
CA ASP A 169 0.24 -4.02 -5.62
C ASP A 169 0.68 -5.44 -5.96
N GLU A 170 2.01 -5.67 -5.93
CA GLU A 170 2.69 -6.96 -6.13
C GLU A 170 2.36 -7.73 -7.43
N ALA A 171 1.56 -7.15 -8.35
CA ALA A 171 0.95 -7.82 -9.50
C ALA A 171 1.90 -8.24 -10.63
N LEU A 172 3.11 -7.70 -10.63
CA LEU A 172 4.09 -8.00 -11.68
C LEU A 172 5.03 -9.14 -11.31
N SER A 173 4.90 -9.73 -10.12
CA SER A 173 5.77 -10.81 -9.62
C SER A 173 5.36 -12.22 -10.10
N VAL A 174 4.21 -12.34 -10.75
CA VAL A 174 3.48 -13.60 -10.98
C VAL A 174 3.34 -13.97 -12.46
N GLY A 175 3.96 -13.21 -13.37
CA GLY A 175 4.05 -13.50 -14.80
C GLY A 175 5.44 -14.01 -15.22
N ASP A 176 5.53 -14.53 -16.45
CA ASP A 176 6.81 -14.77 -17.12
C ASP A 176 7.50 -13.45 -17.52
N ASP A 177 8.78 -13.51 -17.87
CA ASP A 177 9.58 -12.34 -18.26
C ASP A 177 8.98 -11.59 -19.46
N THR A 178 8.24 -12.29 -20.34
CA THR A 178 7.62 -11.69 -21.54
C THR A 178 6.47 -10.77 -21.14
N PHE A 179 5.55 -11.25 -20.29
CA PHE A 179 4.43 -10.46 -19.81
C PHE A 179 4.89 -9.31 -18.90
N ALA A 180 5.92 -9.53 -18.09
CA ALA A 180 6.53 -8.47 -17.28
C ALA A 180 7.05 -7.31 -18.15
N ASN A 181 7.71 -7.62 -19.27
CA ASN A 181 8.18 -6.59 -20.21
C ASN A 181 7.02 -5.83 -20.88
N LYS A 182 5.91 -6.53 -21.25
CA LYS A 182 4.69 -5.86 -21.73
C LYS A 182 4.13 -4.88 -20.71
N CYS A 183 4.06 -5.29 -19.45
CA CYS A 183 3.61 -4.43 -18.36
C CYS A 183 4.50 -3.19 -18.22
N ILE A 184 5.83 -3.38 -18.21
CA ILE A 184 6.81 -2.27 -18.12
C ILE A 184 6.58 -1.26 -19.25
N LYS A 185 6.49 -1.74 -20.49
CA LYS A 185 6.24 -0.87 -21.64
C LYS A 185 4.93 -0.09 -21.48
N ARG A 186 3.85 -0.76 -21.06
CA ARG A 186 2.56 -0.08 -20.85
C ARG A 186 2.63 0.97 -19.74
N MET A 187 3.36 0.71 -18.66
CA MET A 187 3.56 1.69 -17.59
C MET A 187 4.41 2.89 -18.05
N GLU A 188 5.40 2.68 -18.92
CA GLU A 188 6.16 3.76 -19.54
C GLU A 188 5.28 4.65 -20.43
N GLU A 189 4.38 4.04 -21.22
CA GLU A 189 3.37 4.76 -22.02
C GLU A 189 2.42 5.57 -21.12
N PHE A 190 1.86 4.96 -20.07
CA PHE A 190 1.03 5.66 -19.08
C PHE A 190 1.75 6.89 -18.50
N ARG A 191 3.02 6.73 -18.15
CA ARG A 191 3.83 7.83 -17.63
C ARG A 191 4.04 8.92 -18.67
N ALA A 192 4.29 8.56 -19.92
CA ALA A 192 4.44 9.51 -21.02
C ALA A 192 3.13 10.27 -21.33
N GLU A 193 1.98 9.67 -21.05
CA GLU A 193 0.64 10.28 -21.10
C GLU A 193 0.36 11.21 -19.87
N GLY A 194 1.31 11.37 -18.94
CA GLY A 194 1.17 12.20 -17.75
C GLY A 194 0.39 11.53 -16.61
N LYS A 195 0.09 10.23 -16.72
CA LYS A 195 -0.59 9.45 -15.69
C LYS A 195 0.36 9.13 -14.55
N THR A 196 -0.18 9.02 -13.34
CA THR A 196 0.61 8.77 -12.12
C THR A 196 0.52 7.30 -11.74
N ILE A 197 1.63 6.71 -11.31
CA ILE A 197 1.69 5.28 -10.94
C ILE A 197 2.21 5.15 -9.51
N PHE A 198 1.55 4.33 -8.69
CA PHE A 198 2.09 3.83 -7.44
C PHE A 198 2.41 2.35 -7.59
N PHE A 199 3.67 1.98 -7.38
CA PHE A 199 4.13 0.61 -7.50
C PHE A 199 4.55 0.07 -6.14
N VAL A 200 3.81 -0.89 -5.60
CA VAL A 200 4.17 -1.57 -4.35
C VAL A 200 4.89 -2.86 -4.68
N SER A 201 6.18 -2.94 -4.34
CA SER A 201 6.97 -4.14 -4.56
C SER A 201 8.05 -4.32 -3.50
N HIS A 202 8.37 -5.59 -3.26
CA HIS A 202 9.51 -6.00 -2.45
C HIS A 202 10.83 -6.06 -3.24
N SER A 203 10.76 -5.97 -4.58
CA SER A 203 11.92 -5.99 -5.47
C SER A 203 12.46 -4.59 -5.73
N ILE A 204 13.64 -4.33 -5.16
CA ILE A 204 14.41 -3.10 -5.41
C ILE A 204 14.66 -2.90 -6.91
N GLY A 205 15.01 -3.97 -7.63
CA GLY A 205 15.30 -3.89 -9.06
C GLY A 205 14.10 -3.48 -9.91
N GLN A 206 12.89 -3.95 -9.57
CA GLN A 206 11.67 -3.54 -10.26
C GLN A 206 11.36 -2.06 -10.00
N ILE A 207 11.42 -1.63 -8.74
CA ILE A 207 11.19 -0.23 -8.36
C ILE A 207 12.16 0.71 -9.09
N GLN A 208 13.44 0.35 -9.16
CA GLN A 208 14.45 1.18 -9.85
C GLN A 208 14.22 1.28 -11.36
N LYS A 209 13.69 0.23 -12.00
CA LYS A 209 13.37 0.23 -13.43
C LYS A 209 12.12 1.05 -13.73
N MET A 210 11.14 1.00 -12.84
CA MET A 210 9.78 1.48 -13.14
C MET A 210 9.43 2.83 -12.52
N CYS A 211 10.15 3.26 -11.49
CA CYS A 211 9.77 4.40 -10.65
C CYS A 211 10.86 5.49 -10.67
N ASN A 212 10.42 6.75 -10.77
CA ASN A 212 11.30 7.93 -10.69
C ASN A 212 11.36 8.48 -9.25
N LYS A 213 10.35 8.22 -8.42
CA LYS A 213 10.30 8.51 -6.99
C LYS A 213 10.17 7.22 -6.17
N ALA A 214 10.49 7.29 -4.88
CA ALA A 214 10.18 6.22 -3.96
C ALA A 214 9.76 6.75 -2.59
N LEU A 215 8.88 5.99 -1.94
CA LEU A 215 8.37 6.21 -0.59
C LEU A 215 8.79 5.03 0.28
N TRP A 216 9.66 5.27 1.26
CA TRP A 216 10.03 4.27 2.24
C TRP A 216 9.12 4.35 3.47
N ILE A 217 8.26 3.36 3.62
CA ILE A 217 7.41 3.19 4.82
C ILE A 217 8.06 2.23 5.79
N HIS A 218 8.12 2.63 7.06
CA HIS A 218 8.70 1.87 8.14
C HIS A 218 7.76 1.85 9.35
N TYR A 219 7.07 0.72 9.56
CA TYR A 219 6.11 0.52 10.67
C TYR A 219 5.06 1.63 10.83
N GLY A 220 4.46 2.03 9.71
CA GLY A 220 3.36 2.97 9.65
C GLY A 220 3.76 4.42 9.39
N GLU A 221 5.06 4.73 9.45
CA GLU A 221 5.57 6.09 9.27
C GLU A 221 6.38 6.20 7.97
N VAL A 222 6.37 7.39 7.37
CA VAL A 222 7.26 7.72 6.25
C VAL A 222 8.65 7.98 6.80
N ARG A 223 9.60 7.12 6.41
CA ARG A 223 10.99 7.28 6.81
C ARG A 223 11.78 8.15 5.83
N GLU A 224 11.44 8.06 4.54
CA GLU A 224 12.05 8.85 3.49
C GLU A 224 11.13 8.90 2.25
N TYR A 225 11.09 10.05 1.56
CA TYR A 225 10.37 10.24 0.31
C TYR A 225 11.15 11.16 -0.64
N GLY A 226 11.27 10.77 -1.90
CA GLY A 226 11.98 11.58 -2.89
C GLY A 226 12.39 10.80 -4.13
N SER A 227 13.50 11.19 -4.76
CA SER A 227 14.03 10.49 -5.93
C SER A 227 14.28 9.01 -5.65
N CYS A 228 13.88 8.14 -6.58
CA CYS A 228 13.86 6.69 -6.39
C CYS A 228 15.23 6.12 -5.96
N ILE A 229 16.31 6.47 -6.68
CA ILE A 229 17.63 5.88 -6.46
C ILE A 229 18.19 6.15 -5.04
N PRO A 230 18.23 7.40 -4.52
CA PRO A 230 18.64 7.66 -3.15
C PRO A 230 17.82 6.92 -2.08
N VAL A 231 16.49 6.99 -2.17
CA VAL A 231 15.58 6.41 -1.18
C VAL A 231 15.70 4.90 -1.13
N VAL A 232 15.70 4.26 -2.30
CA VAL A 232 15.88 2.81 -2.42
C VAL A 232 17.27 2.39 -1.95
N GLY A 233 18.31 3.20 -2.16
CA GLY A 233 19.65 2.97 -1.62
C GLY A 233 19.69 3.00 -0.08
N LEU A 234 18.98 3.95 0.56
CA LEU A 234 18.82 4.01 2.01
C LEU A 234 18.10 2.76 2.54
N TYR A 235 16.99 2.39 1.90
CA TYR A 235 16.25 1.17 2.24
C TYR A 235 17.11 -0.09 2.09
N ALA A 236 17.84 -0.23 0.98
CA ALA A 236 18.73 -1.36 0.73
C ALA A 236 19.82 -1.52 1.80
N ARG A 237 20.44 -0.40 2.21
CA ARG A 237 21.43 -0.38 3.30
C ARG A 237 20.81 -0.82 4.62
N PHE A 238 19.61 -0.33 4.93
CA PHE A 238 18.87 -0.76 6.11
C PHE A 238 18.57 -2.26 6.10
N VAL A 239 18.04 -2.79 4.99
CA VAL A 239 17.71 -4.23 4.87
C VAL A 239 18.97 -5.09 5.01
N ARG A 240 20.08 -4.70 4.36
CA ARG A 240 21.37 -5.42 4.49
C ARG A 240 21.84 -5.44 5.94
N GLY A 241 21.85 -4.28 6.60
CA GLY A 241 22.25 -4.17 8.01
C GLY A 241 21.31 -4.90 8.97
N TYR A 242 20.01 -4.95 8.67
CA TYR A 242 19.03 -5.71 9.43
C TYR A 242 19.25 -7.22 9.30
N ASN A 243 19.47 -7.72 8.08
CA ASN A 243 19.66 -9.15 7.80
C ASN A 243 20.98 -9.71 8.37
N GLN A 244 22.00 -8.87 8.53
CA GLN A 244 23.28 -9.25 9.16
C GLN A 244 23.18 -9.42 10.69
N LYS A 245 22.14 -8.86 11.34
CA LYS A 245 21.98 -8.98 12.80
C LYS A 245 21.60 -10.41 13.19
N PRO A 246 22.01 -10.90 14.38
CA PRO A 246 21.54 -12.18 14.90
C PRO A 246 20.01 -12.26 14.96
N LYS A 247 19.42 -13.45 14.75
CA LYS A 247 17.96 -13.65 14.72
C LYS A 247 17.24 -13.11 15.96
N HIS A 248 17.83 -13.25 17.15
CA HIS A 248 17.23 -12.74 18.38
C HIS A 248 17.15 -11.19 18.42
N ILE A 249 18.13 -10.49 17.82
CA ILE A 249 18.10 -9.03 17.68
C ILE A 249 17.04 -8.62 16.67
N GLN A 250 16.94 -9.31 15.55
CA GLN A 250 15.89 -9.06 14.54
C GLN A 250 14.49 -9.23 15.15
N GLN A 251 14.27 -10.30 15.93
CA GLN A 251 13.01 -10.56 16.61
C GLN A 251 12.70 -9.49 17.67
N ARG A 252 13.68 -9.09 18.48
CA ARG A 252 13.51 -8.02 19.48
C ARG A 252 13.16 -6.69 18.81
N TYR A 253 13.84 -6.36 17.71
CA TYR A 253 13.54 -5.17 16.92
C TYR A 253 12.12 -5.21 16.36
N LYS A 254 11.74 -6.30 15.69
CA LYS A 254 10.39 -6.48 15.13
C LYS A 254 9.33 -6.37 16.23
N LYS A 255 9.56 -7.01 17.38
CA LYS A 255 8.64 -6.96 18.52
C LYS A 255 8.46 -5.53 19.03
N ALA A 256 9.57 -4.80 19.26
CA ALA A 256 9.51 -3.41 19.72
C ALA A 256 8.74 -2.51 18.74
N MET A 257 9.02 -2.64 17.43
CA MET A 257 8.34 -1.84 16.42
C MET A 257 6.84 -2.19 16.31
N THR A 258 6.47 -3.47 16.37
CA THR A 258 5.07 -3.91 16.34
C THR A 258 4.32 -3.53 17.62
N GLU A 259 4.97 -3.53 18.78
CA GLU A 259 4.39 -3.02 20.04
C GLU A 259 4.13 -1.51 19.95
N GLY A 260 5.03 -0.75 19.32
CA GLY A 260 4.83 0.69 19.07
C GLY A 260 3.67 1.03 18.13
N GLN A 261 3.15 0.05 17.37
CA GLN A 261 1.94 0.20 16.55
C GLN A 261 0.65 -0.14 17.30
N ARG A 262 0.73 -0.66 18.54
CA ARG A 262 -0.46 -0.96 19.36
C ARG A 262 -0.82 0.25 20.20
N ILE A 263 -2.10 0.64 20.15
CA ILE A 263 -2.64 1.73 20.97
C ILE A 263 -3.88 1.23 21.72
N PHE A 264 -4.13 1.79 22.90
CA PHE A 264 -5.23 1.39 23.79
C PHE A 264 -6.31 2.47 23.91
N GLU A 265 -6.07 3.67 23.39
CA GLU A 265 -7.02 4.78 23.31
C GLU A 265 -7.01 5.35 21.89
N PHE A 266 -8.20 5.55 21.31
CA PHE A 266 -8.40 6.17 20.00
C PHE A 266 -8.90 7.63 20.11
N GLU A 267 -9.31 8.05 21.32
CA GLU A 267 -9.77 9.41 21.64
C GLU A 267 -8.57 10.35 21.86
N THR A 268 -7.99 10.86 20.79
CA THR A 268 -7.20 12.12 20.81
C THR A 268 -6.89 12.71 19.43
N LEU A 269 -7.31 12.09 18.32
CA LEU A 269 -6.96 12.58 16.99
C LEU A 269 -8.11 13.26 16.22
N LYS A 270 -9.26 13.51 16.87
CA LYS A 270 -10.44 14.13 16.22
C LYS A 270 -10.67 15.61 16.55
N ASP A 271 -9.98 16.19 17.54
CA ASP A 271 -10.15 17.60 17.90
C ASP A 271 -8.79 18.30 18.04
N ASP A 272 -8.28 18.82 16.92
CA ASP A 272 -7.16 19.78 16.91
C ASP A 272 -7.42 20.92 15.92
N THR A 273 -8.67 21.37 15.83
CA THR A 273 -8.97 22.67 15.18
C THR A 273 -9.36 23.78 16.16
N LYS A 274 -9.46 23.52 17.47
CA LYS A 274 -9.69 24.58 18.46
C LYS A 274 -9.01 24.26 19.79
N PHE A 275 -8.22 25.22 20.27
CA PHE A 275 -7.58 25.35 21.59
C PHE A 275 -6.20 24.71 21.82
N GLY A 276 -5.17 25.57 21.80
CA GLY A 276 -4.35 25.79 22.99
C GLY A 276 -3.11 24.92 23.16
N ILE A 277 -1.96 25.55 22.88
CA ILE A 277 -0.60 25.11 23.22
C ILE A 277 -0.52 24.55 24.67
N GLY A 278 0.08 23.36 24.85
CA GLY A 278 0.63 22.96 26.16
C GLY A 278 0.86 21.46 26.40
N ASN A 279 2.13 21.05 26.39
CA ASN A 279 2.73 19.96 27.20
C ASN A 279 2.70 18.46 26.81
N SER A 280 2.11 17.99 25.72
CA SER A 280 2.18 16.55 25.37
C SER A 280 3.33 16.15 24.42
N ILE A 281 3.84 17.09 23.61
CA ILE A 281 4.87 16.82 22.58
C ILE A 281 6.28 16.65 23.19
N LEU A 282 6.52 17.20 24.40
CA LEU A 282 7.82 17.13 25.07
C LEU A 282 8.17 15.74 25.63
N LEU A 283 7.19 14.92 26.04
CA LEU A 283 7.48 13.60 26.62
C LEU A 283 7.83 12.53 25.57
N GLY A 284 7.25 12.60 24.36
CA GLY A 284 7.55 11.65 23.28
C GLY A 284 8.93 11.86 22.66
N GLY A 285 9.34 13.12 22.47
CA GLY A 285 10.67 13.45 21.92
C GLY A 285 11.81 13.08 22.88
N VAL A 286 11.62 13.27 24.18
CA VAL A 286 12.64 12.98 25.21
C VAL A 286 12.88 11.48 25.38
N THR A 287 11.84 10.65 25.25
CA THR A 287 11.98 9.19 25.35
C THR A 287 12.66 8.58 24.13
N ILE A 288 12.40 9.10 22.92
CA ILE A 288 13.08 8.66 21.70
C ILE A 288 14.54 9.13 21.68
N ALA A 289 14.82 10.37 22.10
CA ALA A 289 16.18 10.88 22.20
C ALA A 289 17.04 10.07 23.20
N MET A 290 16.47 9.66 24.34
CA MET A 290 17.18 8.81 25.30
C MET A 290 17.42 7.38 24.77
N ALA A 291 16.48 6.82 23.99
CA ALA A 291 16.67 5.51 23.36
C ALA A 291 17.76 5.54 22.27
N VAL A 292 17.86 6.64 21.50
CA VAL A 292 18.89 6.84 20.49
C VAL A 292 20.26 7.12 21.14
N ALA A 293 20.32 7.92 22.20
CA ALA A 293 21.55 8.16 22.95
C ALA A 293 22.10 6.87 23.60
N ALA A 294 21.23 6.06 24.19
CA ALA A 294 21.59 4.74 24.73
C ALA A 294 22.07 3.78 23.61
N TYR A 295 21.52 3.88 22.41
CA TYR A 295 21.95 3.09 21.25
C TYR A 295 23.38 3.46 20.80
N PHE A 296 23.76 4.74 20.83
CA PHE A 296 25.12 5.18 20.49
C PHE A 296 26.16 4.87 21.58
N GLN A 297 25.78 4.93 22.86
CA GLN A 297 26.69 4.55 23.97
C GLN A 297 27.06 3.06 23.96
N VAL A 298 26.16 2.19 23.52
CA VAL A 298 26.42 0.74 23.44
C VAL A 298 27.30 0.36 22.24
N ILE A 299 27.33 1.18 21.19
CA ILE A 299 28.15 0.95 19.98
C ILE A 299 29.56 1.51 20.14
N GLY A 300 29.77 2.53 20.99
CA GLY A 300 31.11 3.11 21.24
C GLY A 300 32.05 2.28 22.12
N HIS A 301 31.59 1.13 22.65
CA HIS A 301 32.35 0.25 23.55
C HIS A 301 32.53 -1.19 23.03
N LEU A 302 32.33 -1.42 21.73
CA LEU A 302 32.69 -2.64 21.01
C LEU A 302 33.76 -2.34 19.97
#